data_AF-X1ILG8-F1
#
_entry.id   AF-X1ILG8-F1
#
_cell.length_a   1.000
_cell.length_b   1.000
_cell.length_c   1.000
_cell.angle_alpha   90.00
_cell.angle_beta   90.00
_cell.angle_gamma   90.00
#
_symmetry.space_group_name_H-M   'P 1'
#
loop_
_entity.id
_entity.type
_entity.pdbx_description
1 polymer ?
#
loop_
_entity_poly.entity_id
_entity_poly.type
_entity_poly.pdbx_seq_one_letter_code
_entity_poly.pdbx_strand_id
1 'polypeptide(L)'
;MAVLSEKISNLVKRIEENNKWRQRECINLIPSETTPSPLVKLCEISDPSGRYAEHRTMKGKEIYFYQGIDFIYEVEEELRKEMAQYFDCPRVELRTISGQMANEVVFKAMVKFVNRGRKEGEPFRKLKLVMNNELTKGGHLSSQPMGALFNYVEEDPATGKERV
;
A
#
# COMPACT_ATOMS: atom_id res chain seq x y z
N MET A 1 -5.06 -6.62 -37.84
CA MET A 1 -4.28 -5.47 -37.32
C MET A 1 -5.08 -4.15 -37.33
N ALA A 2 -5.84 -3.83 -38.38
CA ALA A 2 -6.64 -2.58 -38.45
C ALA A 2 -7.57 -2.35 -37.24
N VAL A 3 -8.31 -3.38 -36.80
CA VAL A 3 -9.22 -3.31 -35.66
C VAL A 3 -8.52 -3.01 -34.32
N LEU A 4 -7.28 -3.50 -34.12
CA LEU A 4 -6.54 -3.22 -32.89
C LEU A 4 -6.04 -1.77 -32.86
N SER A 5 -5.50 -1.29 -33.97
CA SER A 5 -5.05 0.10 -34.12
C SER A 5 -6.19 1.10 -33.89
N GLU A 6 -7.38 0.80 -34.42
CA GLU A 6 -8.58 1.61 -34.21
C GLU A 6 -9.00 1.64 -32.73
N LYS A 7 -9.02 0.49 -32.06
CA LYS A 7 -9.31 0.40 -30.62
C LYS A 7 -8.32 1.18 -29.78
N ILE A 8 -7.02 1.11 -30.09
CA ILE A 8 -5.97 1.85 -29.39
C ILE A 8 -6.18 3.35 -29.58
N SER A 9 -6.36 3.81 -30.83
CA SER A 9 -6.58 5.23 -31.14
C SER A 9 -7.80 5.79 -30.42
N ASN A 10 -8.90 5.02 -30.38
CA ASN A 10 -10.11 5.41 -29.66
C ASN A 10 -9.85 5.50 -28.14
N LEU A 11 -9.17 4.52 -27.55
CA LEU A 11 -8.83 4.54 -26.12
C LEU A 11 -7.93 5.74 -25.77
N VAL A 12 -6.88 5.99 -26.56
CA VAL A 12 -5.97 7.13 -26.36
C VAL A 12 -6.74 8.44 -26.40
N LYS A 13 -7.59 8.64 -27.41
CA LYS A 13 -8.43 9.85 -27.52
C LYS A 13 -9.29 10.07 -26.26
N ARG A 14 -9.93 9.02 -25.75
CA ARG A 14 -10.76 9.10 -24.53
C ARG A 14 -9.93 9.42 -23.28
N ILE A 15 -8.71 8.89 -23.18
CA ILE A 15 -7.78 9.21 -22.09
C ILE A 15 -7.38 10.69 -22.15
N GLU A 16 -7.05 11.20 -23.33
CA GLU A 16 -6.70 12.61 -23.53
C GLU A 16 -7.85 13.55 -23.18
N GLU A 17 -9.06 13.27 -23.67
CA GLU A 17 -10.27 14.02 -23.36
C GLU A 17 -10.54 14.03 -21.84
N ASN A 18 -10.44 12.88 -21.18
CA ASN A 18 -10.62 12.78 -19.73
C ASN A 18 -9.54 13.54 -18.95
N ASN A 19 -8.27 13.47 -19.37
CA ASN A 19 -7.18 14.22 -18.75
C ASN A 19 -7.40 15.72 -18.87
N LYS A 20 -7.81 16.20 -20.06
CA LYS A 20 -8.13 17.62 -20.29
C LYS A 20 -9.29 18.06 -19.39
N TRP A 21 -10.36 17.27 -19.33
CA TRP A 21 -11.51 17.57 -18.50
C TRP A 21 -11.13 17.66 -17.02
N ARG A 22 -10.52 16.60 -16.46
CA ARG A 22 -10.10 16.53 -15.06
C ARG A 22 -9.10 17.62 -14.65
N GLN A 23 -8.19 18.03 -15.53
CA GLN A 23 -7.13 18.98 -15.17
C GLN A 23 -7.45 20.44 -15.50
N ARG A 24 -8.37 20.71 -16.44
CA ARG A 24 -8.56 22.07 -16.98
C ARG A 24 -10.00 22.54 -17.12
N GLU A 25 -10.97 21.63 -17.20
CA GLU A 25 -12.36 21.99 -17.55
C GLU A 25 -13.36 21.68 -16.43
N CYS A 26 -12.90 21.12 -15.30
CA CYS A 26 -13.73 20.87 -14.12
C CYS A 26 -13.06 21.30 -12.82
N ILE A 27 -13.87 21.44 -11.77
CA ILE A 27 -13.41 21.67 -10.40
C ILE A 27 -13.47 20.32 -9.67
N ASN A 28 -12.32 19.79 -9.27
CA ASN A 28 -12.25 18.54 -8.51
C ASN A 28 -12.55 18.79 -7.03
N LEU A 29 -13.60 18.15 -6.51
CA LEU A 29 -14.06 18.34 -5.13
C LEU A 29 -13.84 17.13 -4.22
N ILE A 30 -13.33 16.02 -4.75
CA ILE A 30 -13.02 14.84 -3.94
C ILE A 30 -11.69 15.08 -3.23
N PRO A 31 -11.64 15.14 -1.89
CA PRO A 31 -10.45 15.59 -1.15
C PRO A 31 -9.27 14.61 -1.19
N SER A 32 -9.52 13.35 -1.56
CA SER A 32 -8.50 12.30 -1.69
C SER A 32 -7.96 12.14 -3.11
N GLU A 33 -8.47 12.89 -4.09
CA GLU A 33 -7.98 12.85 -5.46
C GLU A 33 -6.89 13.90 -5.68
N THR A 34 -5.90 13.57 -6.52
CA THR A 34 -4.83 14.49 -6.90
C THR A 34 -4.32 14.18 -8.31
N THR A 35 -3.61 15.15 -8.91
CA THR A 35 -2.89 14.96 -10.18
C THR A 35 -1.39 14.97 -9.89
N PRO A 36 -0.66 13.86 -10.07
CA PRO A 36 0.78 13.84 -9.86
C PRO A 36 1.52 14.62 -10.95
N SER A 37 2.76 15.01 -10.66
CA SER A 37 3.60 15.74 -11.63
C SER A 37 3.99 14.85 -12.83
N PRO A 38 4.35 15.45 -13.98
CA PRO A 38 4.83 14.69 -15.13
C PRO A 38 6.04 13.79 -14.83
N LEU A 39 6.92 14.21 -13.89
CA LEU A 39 8.07 13.42 -13.47
C LEU A 39 7.64 12.13 -12.74
N VAL A 40 6.66 12.22 -11.84
CA VAL A 40 6.09 11.03 -11.18
C VAL A 40 5.47 10.09 -12.22
N LYS A 41 4.73 10.64 -13.20
CA LYS A 41 4.17 9.83 -14.29
C LYS A 41 5.23 9.15 -15.15
N LEU A 42 6.36 9.82 -15.42
CA LEU A 42 7.48 9.22 -16.13
C LEU A 42 8.04 8.02 -15.35
N CYS A 43 8.24 8.16 -14.04
CA CYS A 43 8.73 7.08 -13.19
C CYS A 43 7.74 5.90 -13.15
N GLU A 44 6.44 6.16 -12.99
CA GLU A 44 5.40 5.12 -12.95
C GLU A 44 5.44 4.19 -14.18
N ILE A 45 5.67 4.74 -15.37
CA ILE A 45 5.65 3.98 -16.65
C ILE A 45 7.04 3.49 -17.10
N SER A 46 8.09 3.82 -16.35
CA SER A 46 9.46 3.42 -16.72
C SER A 46 9.68 1.92 -16.50
N ASP A 47 10.65 1.35 -17.22
CA ASP A 47 10.97 -0.08 -17.18
C ASP A 47 11.17 -0.69 -15.77
N PRO A 48 11.77 0.02 -14.78
CA PRO A 48 11.93 -0.50 -13.42
C PRO A 48 10.61 -0.95 -12.75
N SER A 49 9.49 -0.32 -13.07
CA SER A 49 8.16 -0.69 -12.53
C SER A 49 7.72 -2.12 -12.92
N GLY A 50 8.33 -2.69 -13.96
CA GLY A 50 8.07 -4.05 -14.44
C GLY A 50 9.09 -5.10 -14.00
N ARG A 51 10.02 -4.77 -13.10
CA ARG A 51 11.13 -5.65 -12.70
C ARG A 51 10.91 -6.27 -11.32
N TYR A 52 11.45 -7.46 -11.12
CA TYR A 52 11.44 -8.16 -9.83
C TYR A 52 12.67 -7.80 -9.02
N ALA A 53 12.44 -7.23 -7.83
CA ALA A 53 13.47 -6.89 -6.87
C ALA A 53 13.10 -7.39 -5.46
N GLU A 54 12.56 -8.61 -5.37
CA GLU A 54 12.19 -9.21 -4.09
C GLU A 54 13.44 -9.41 -3.22
N HIS A 55 13.33 -9.01 -1.95
CA HIS A 55 14.42 -9.00 -1.01
C HIS A 55 13.91 -9.13 0.42
N ARG A 56 14.83 -9.46 1.34
CA ARG A 56 14.54 -9.47 2.78
C ARG A 56 15.64 -8.80 3.58
N THR A 57 15.24 -8.19 4.70
CA THR A 57 16.19 -7.62 5.67
C THR A 57 16.78 -8.74 6.54
N MET A 58 18.10 -8.89 6.53
CA MET A 58 18.85 -9.77 7.42
C MET A 58 20.01 -9.00 8.07
N LYS A 59 20.03 -8.96 9.40
CA LYS A 59 21.07 -8.24 10.19
C LYS A 59 21.25 -6.76 9.75
N GLY A 60 20.13 -6.08 9.42
CA GLY A 60 20.13 -4.70 8.89
C GLY A 60 20.56 -4.57 7.43
N LYS A 61 20.90 -5.70 6.80
CA LYS A 61 21.18 -5.97 5.39
C LYS A 61 19.95 -6.15 4.51
N GLU A 62 19.66 -5.35 3.49
CA GLU A 62 18.75 -5.84 2.45
C GLU A 62 19.47 -6.88 1.58
N ILE A 63 18.86 -8.05 1.41
CA ILE A 63 19.37 -9.16 0.60
C ILE A 63 18.38 -9.44 -0.51
N TYR A 64 18.75 -9.05 -1.73
CA TYR A 64 17.97 -9.26 -2.94
C TYR A 64 18.13 -10.68 -3.48
N PHE A 65 17.03 -11.26 -3.95
CA PHE A 65 16.99 -12.59 -4.54
C PHE A 65 17.27 -12.59 -6.05
N TYR A 66 17.15 -11.43 -6.70
CA TYR A 66 17.33 -11.24 -8.14
C TYR A 66 18.53 -10.34 -8.44
N GLN A 67 19.12 -10.51 -9.62
CA GLN A 67 20.24 -9.69 -10.12
C GLN A 67 19.75 -8.58 -11.06
N GLY A 68 20.64 -7.63 -11.39
CA GLY A 68 20.30 -6.49 -12.25
C GLY A 68 19.38 -5.49 -11.58
N ILE A 69 19.49 -5.37 -10.24
CA ILE A 69 18.60 -4.56 -9.40
C ILE A 69 19.24 -3.27 -8.91
N ASP A 70 20.47 -2.96 -9.33
CA ASP A 70 21.28 -1.85 -8.78
C ASP A 70 20.52 -0.52 -8.79
N PHE A 71 19.90 -0.17 -9.93
CA PHE A 71 19.08 1.04 -10.03
C PHE A 71 17.87 1.04 -9.07
N ILE A 72 17.18 -0.09 -8.94
CA ILE A 72 16.00 -0.20 -8.06
C ILE A 72 16.43 -0.06 -6.59
N TYR A 73 17.53 -0.71 -6.23
CA TYR A 73 18.12 -0.63 -4.91
C TYR A 73 18.51 0.81 -4.57
N GLU A 74 19.25 1.49 -5.45
CA GLU A 74 19.67 2.88 -5.26
C GLU A 74 18.46 3.81 -5.04
N VAL A 75 17.46 3.73 -5.92
CA VAL A 75 16.23 4.53 -5.81
C VAL A 75 15.46 4.21 -4.52
N GLU A 76 15.37 2.94 -4.12
CA GLU A 76 14.68 2.56 -2.88
C GLU A 76 15.40 3.10 -1.63
N GLU A 77 16.73 3.04 -1.58
CA GLU A 77 17.52 3.58 -0.47
C GLU A 77 17.44 5.11 -0.38
N GLU A 78 17.52 5.79 -1.52
CA GLU A 78 17.37 7.26 -1.59
C GLU A 78 15.98 7.68 -1.14
N LEU A 79 14.93 7.06 -1.71
CA LEU A 79 13.55 7.34 -1.33
C LEU A 79 13.32 7.10 0.17
N ARG A 80 13.94 6.07 0.76
CA ARG A 80 13.80 5.77 2.18
C ARG A 80 14.37 6.88 3.05
N LYS A 81 15.52 7.44 2.67
CA LYS A 81 16.16 8.56 3.38
C LYS A 81 15.33 9.83 3.26
N GLU A 82 14.91 10.18 2.05
CA GLU A 82 14.10 11.38 1.79
C GLU A 82 12.75 11.31 2.51
N MET A 83 12.08 10.16 2.50
CA MET A 83 10.80 9.97 3.21
C MET A 83 10.97 10.00 4.72
N ALA A 84 12.03 9.37 5.25
CA ALA A 84 12.35 9.43 6.67
C ALA A 84 12.61 10.87 7.14
N GLN A 85 13.33 11.65 6.34
CA GLN A 85 13.58 13.07 6.60
C GLN A 85 12.31 13.90 6.50
N TYR A 86 11.49 13.70 5.47
CA TYR A 86 10.24 14.45 5.25
C TYR A 86 9.24 14.27 6.39
N PHE A 87 9.11 13.04 6.91
CA PHE A 87 8.18 12.72 8.02
C PHE A 87 8.82 12.83 9.41
N ASP A 88 10.10 13.22 9.51
CA ASP A 88 10.87 13.24 10.76
C ASP A 88 10.75 11.91 11.54
N CYS A 89 11.00 10.80 10.86
CA CYS A 89 10.88 9.46 11.43
C CYS A 89 12.11 8.59 11.15
N PRO A 90 12.49 7.68 12.06
CA PRO A 90 13.75 6.93 11.92
C PRO A 90 13.67 5.80 10.89
N ARG A 91 12.47 5.36 10.49
CA ARG A 91 12.26 4.20 9.61
C ARG A 91 10.99 4.36 8.79
N VAL A 92 11.07 3.99 7.52
CA VAL A 92 9.95 3.97 6.58
C VAL A 92 9.94 2.62 5.86
N GLU A 93 8.75 2.04 5.68
CA GLU A 93 8.50 0.89 4.82
C GLU A 93 7.85 1.40 3.53
N LEU A 94 8.54 1.21 2.40
CA LEU A 94 8.13 1.78 1.11
C LEU A 94 7.37 0.79 0.22
N ARG A 95 7.43 -0.51 0.53
CA ARG A 95 7.02 -1.57 -0.40
C ARG A 95 5.51 -1.78 -0.48
N THR A 96 4.73 -1.15 0.39
CA THR A 96 3.28 -1.22 0.36
C THR A 96 2.73 -0.44 -0.83
N ILE A 97 2.05 -1.10 -1.76
CA ILE A 97 1.56 -0.48 -2.99
C ILE A 97 0.29 0.37 -2.82
N SER A 98 -0.36 0.32 -1.65
CA SER A 98 -1.58 1.08 -1.34
C SER A 98 -1.79 1.21 0.17
N GLY A 99 -2.59 2.20 0.59
CA GLY A 99 -2.93 2.41 2.00
C GLY A 99 -3.68 1.25 2.67
N GLN A 100 -4.49 0.49 1.93
CA GLN A 100 -5.14 -0.70 2.49
C GLN A 100 -4.11 -1.79 2.82
N MET A 101 -3.14 -2.01 1.91
CA MET A 101 -2.06 -2.96 2.13
C MET A 101 -1.14 -2.50 3.28
N ALA A 102 -0.88 -1.21 3.40
CA ALA A 102 -0.10 -0.66 4.52
C ALA A 102 -0.74 -1.00 5.88
N ASN A 103 -2.06 -0.83 6.01
CA ASN A 103 -2.77 -1.23 7.22
C ASN A 103 -2.69 -2.74 7.48
N GLU A 104 -2.86 -3.57 6.45
CA GLU A 104 -2.70 -5.01 6.58
C GLU A 104 -1.30 -5.41 7.09
N VAL A 105 -0.26 -4.82 6.53
CA VAL A 105 1.14 -5.06 6.94
C VAL A 105 1.33 -4.73 8.41
N VAL A 106 0.77 -3.61 8.89
CA VAL A 106 0.82 -3.23 10.31
C VAL A 106 0.06 -4.24 11.18
N PHE A 107 -1.18 -4.61 10.83
CA PHE A 107 -1.95 -5.58 11.61
C PHE A 107 -1.25 -6.94 11.69
N LYS A 108 -0.72 -7.42 10.57
CA LYS A 108 0.08 -8.65 10.51
C LYS A 108 1.33 -8.55 11.39
N ALA A 109 2.03 -7.42 11.35
CA ALA A 109 3.20 -7.18 12.20
C ALA A 109 2.83 -7.18 13.69
N MET A 110 1.71 -6.56 14.07
CA MET A 110 1.22 -6.55 15.45
C MET A 110 0.81 -7.94 15.93
N VAL A 111 0.12 -8.72 15.10
CA VAL A 111 -0.19 -10.12 15.39
C VAL A 111 1.09 -10.95 15.56
N LYS A 112 2.08 -10.79 14.68
CA LYS A 112 3.39 -11.43 14.83
C LYS A 112 4.05 -11.03 16.15
N PHE A 113 3.98 -9.74 16.51
CA PHE A 113 4.57 -9.22 17.73
C PHE A 113 3.93 -9.80 18.99
N VAL A 114 2.58 -9.87 19.09
CA VAL A 114 1.93 -10.46 20.27
C VAL A 114 2.23 -11.96 20.39
N ASN A 115 2.52 -12.65 19.27
CA ASN A 115 2.90 -14.06 19.26
C ASN A 115 4.43 -14.32 19.34
N ARG A 116 5.29 -13.31 19.51
CA ARG A 116 6.76 -13.45 19.45
C ARG A 116 7.37 -14.44 20.46
N GLY A 117 6.68 -14.71 21.56
CA GLY A 117 7.08 -15.68 22.59
C GLY A 117 6.14 -16.88 22.71
N ARG A 118 5.28 -17.10 21.70
CA ARG A 118 4.34 -18.23 21.68
C ARG A 118 5.14 -19.55 21.67
N LYS A 119 4.81 -20.44 22.60
CA LYS A 119 5.41 -21.78 22.65
C LYS A 119 4.71 -22.74 21.71
N GLU A 120 5.38 -23.83 21.36
CA GLU A 120 4.76 -24.92 20.63
C GLU A 120 3.54 -25.46 21.40
N GLY A 121 2.45 -25.75 20.68
CA GLY A 121 1.18 -26.19 21.27
C GLY A 121 0.27 -25.08 21.80
N GLU A 122 0.76 -23.86 22.07
CA GLU A 122 -0.11 -22.75 22.48
C GLU A 122 -1.00 -22.28 21.30
N PRO A 123 -2.23 -21.82 21.51
CA PRO A 123 -3.05 -21.29 20.42
C PRO A 123 -2.43 -20.02 19.82
N PHE A 124 -2.62 -19.82 18.51
CA PHE A 124 -2.25 -18.57 17.85
C PHE A 124 -3.22 -17.46 18.28
N ARG A 125 -2.68 -16.30 18.65
CA ARG A 125 -3.49 -15.18 19.15
C ARG A 125 -3.71 -14.12 18.08
N LYS A 126 -4.93 -13.60 17.98
CA LYS A 126 -5.23 -12.37 17.24
C LYS A 126 -5.09 -11.15 18.19
N LEU A 127 -5.33 -9.94 17.68
CA LEU A 127 -5.41 -8.74 18.51
C LEU A 127 -6.70 -8.79 19.33
N LYS A 128 -6.61 -8.56 20.64
CA LYS A 128 -7.76 -8.67 21.56
C LYS A 128 -8.85 -7.63 21.32
N LEU A 129 -8.44 -6.43 20.90
CA LEU A 129 -9.30 -5.27 20.69
C LEU A 129 -8.55 -4.29 19.79
N VAL A 130 -9.25 -3.68 18.84
CA VAL A 130 -8.70 -2.60 18.00
C VAL A 130 -9.68 -1.44 17.99
N MET A 131 -9.35 -0.36 18.69
CA MET A 131 -10.16 0.86 18.67
C MET A 131 -9.96 1.61 17.36
N ASN A 132 -11.05 1.90 16.65
CA ASN A 132 -11.04 2.68 15.41
C ASN A 132 -12.26 3.63 15.34
N ASN A 133 -12.31 4.46 14.30
CA ASN A 133 -13.50 5.25 13.99
C ASN A 133 -14.50 4.40 13.18
N GLU A 134 -15.79 4.50 13.49
CA GLU A 134 -16.87 3.95 12.65
C GLU A 134 -16.82 4.54 11.23
N LEU A 135 -17.15 3.74 10.21
CA LEU A 135 -17.17 4.20 8.81
C LEU A 135 -18.09 5.41 8.60
N THR A 136 -19.27 5.40 9.22
CA THR A 136 -20.25 6.49 9.12
C THR A 136 -19.82 7.76 9.85
N LYS A 137 -18.75 7.70 10.65
CA LYS A 137 -18.19 8.80 11.43
C LYS A 137 -16.78 9.18 10.96
N GLY A 138 -16.44 8.88 9.70
CA GLY A 138 -15.14 9.24 9.10
C GLY A 138 -14.05 8.18 9.26
N GLY A 139 -14.41 6.95 9.63
CA GLY A 139 -13.49 5.81 9.56
C GLY A 139 -13.17 5.39 8.13
N HIS A 140 -12.12 4.58 7.98
CA HIS A 140 -11.70 4.02 6.69
C HIS A 140 -11.92 2.50 6.65
N LEU A 141 -12.31 1.97 5.50
CA LEU A 141 -12.64 0.55 5.31
C LEU A 141 -11.52 -0.39 5.74
N SER A 142 -10.27 -0.05 5.42
CA SER A 142 -9.12 -0.90 5.76
C SER A 142 -8.92 -1.07 7.26
N SER A 143 -9.45 -0.19 8.10
CA SER A 143 -9.35 -0.31 9.56
C SER A 143 -10.49 -1.14 10.16
N GLN A 144 -11.48 -1.56 9.34
CA GLN A 144 -12.64 -2.31 9.77
C GLN A 144 -12.45 -3.82 9.60
N PRO A 145 -13.21 -4.65 10.35
CA PRO A 145 -13.18 -6.10 10.19
C PRO A 145 -13.56 -6.58 8.78
N MET A 146 -14.42 -5.86 8.07
CA MET A 146 -14.74 -6.16 6.65
C MET A 146 -13.64 -5.73 5.66
N GLY A 147 -12.58 -5.06 6.13
CA GLY A 147 -11.42 -4.63 5.35
C GLY A 147 -10.14 -5.35 5.76
N ALA A 148 -9.02 -4.63 5.80
CA ALA A 148 -7.71 -5.23 6.08
C ALA A 148 -7.56 -5.79 7.51
N LEU A 149 -8.44 -5.42 8.45
CA LEU A 149 -8.39 -5.92 9.83
C LEU A 149 -8.94 -7.35 10.00
N PHE A 150 -9.74 -7.84 9.05
CA PHE A 150 -10.52 -9.09 9.13
C PHE A 150 -9.86 -10.24 9.90
N ASN A 151 -8.70 -10.71 9.43
CA ASN A 151 -8.04 -11.89 9.99
C ASN A 151 -7.24 -11.63 11.28
N TYR A 152 -7.18 -10.37 11.73
CA TYR A 152 -6.20 -9.93 12.72
C TYR A 152 -6.78 -9.54 14.08
N VAL A 153 -8.11 -9.53 14.26
CA VAL A 153 -8.78 -9.20 15.53
C VAL A 153 -9.63 -10.37 16.05
N GLU A 154 -9.71 -10.50 17.38
CA GLU A 154 -10.54 -11.51 18.05
C GLU A 154 -12.03 -11.20 17.88
N GLU A 155 -12.84 -12.25 17.82
CA GLU A 155 -14.29 -12.18 17.93
C GLU A 155 -14.69 -12.17 19.41
N ASP A 156 -15.72 -11.40 19.74
CA ASP A 156 -16.35 -11.44 21.03
C ASP A 156 -17.24 -12.69 21.16
N PRO A 157 -16.94 -13.62 22.08
CA PRO A 157 -17.70 -14.87 22.21
C PRO A 157 -19.17 -14.64 22.62
N ALA A 158 -19.51 -13.48 23.19
CA ALA A 158 -20.88 -13.18 23.57
C ALA A 158 -21.75 -12.74 22.37
N THR A 159 -21.16 -12.08 21.37
CA THR A 159 -21.88 -11.44 20.27
C THR A 159 -21.57 -12.03 18.89
N GLY A 160 -20.46 -12.78 18.77
CA GLY A 160 -19.94 -13.30 17.50
C GLY A 160 -19.37 -12.22 16.58
N LYS A 161 -19.21 -10.98 17.08
CA LYS A 161 -18.69 -9.84 16.30
C LYS A 161 -17.23 -9.58 16.64
N GLU A 162 -16.47 -9.05 15.70
CA GLU A 162 -15.09 -8.64 15.94
C GLU A 162 -14.99 -7.53 16.99
N ARG A 163 -13.96 -7.59 17.82
CA ARG A 163 -13.69 -6.62 18.89
C ARG A 163 -13.04 -5.35 18.33
N VAL A 164 -13.86 -4.46 17.78
CA VAL A 164 -13.50 -3.12 17.30
C VAL A 164 -14.26 -1.99 17.99
#